data_AF-A0A938M961-F1
#
_entry.id   AF-A0A938M961-F1
#
_cell.length_a   1.000
_cell.length_b   1.000
_cell.length_c   1.000
_cell.angle_alpha   90.00
_cell.angle_beta   90.00
_cell.angle_gamma   90.00
#
_symmetry.space_group_name_H-M   'P 1'
#
loop_
_entity.id
_entity.type
_entity.pdbx_description
1 polymer ?
#
loop_
_entity_poly.entity_id
_entity_poly.type
_entity_poly.pdbx_seq_one_letter_code
_entity_poly.pdbx_strand_id
1 'polypeptide(L)'
;MDETTHIRDRRDTERVADLRRRVRAAMEKPPVRWNCPARIEERYMGEPLAVRKARAIALKLSQMPTDLWDGQLFAGSMTLEEPRVHAEWGFPDYTTESERAEAAKKGLSIQSVFGHIVPDYSRLLEKGLLGIRAEAEAKRSEA
;
A
#
# COMPACT_ATOMS: atom_id res chain seq x y z
N MET A 1 29.03 28.75 7.05
CA MET A 1 28.08 27.90 7.79
C MET A 1 28.27 26.51 7.27
N ASP A 2 29.20 25.80 7.90
CA ASP A 2 29.46 24.39 7.67
C ASP A 2 28.67 23.63 8.71
N GLU A 3 27.69 22.84 8.27
CA GLU A 3 27.06 21.83 9.12
C GLU A 3 26.36 20.79 8.25
N THR A 4 27.13 20.15 7.37
CA THR A 4 26.68 18.90 6.74
C THR A 4 26.90 17.76 7.72
N THR A 5 26.28 17.82 8.91
CA THR A 5 26.23 16.65 9.79
C THR A 5 25.52 15.55 9.01
N HIS A 6 26.25 14.51 8.61
CA HIS A 6 25.64 13.40 7.90
C HIS A 6 24.51 12.83 8.75
N ILE A 7 23.41 12.45 8.11
CA ILE A 7 22.23 11.91 8.83
C ILE A 7 22.60 10.71 9.73
N ARG A 8 23.70 10.01 9.42
CA ARG A 8 24.26 8.88 10.18
C ARG A 8 24.89 9.29 11.50
N ASP A 9 25.32 10.55 11.64
CA ASP A 9 26.01 11.07 12.82
C ASP A 9 25.04 11.76 13.79
N ARG A 10 23.77 11.93 13.39
CA ARG A 10 22.74 12.50 14.24
C ARG A 10 22.35 11.49 15.31
N ARG A 11 22.49 11.89 16.59
CA ARG A 11 22.00 11.09 17.71
C ARG A 11 20.48 11.01 17.65
N ASP A 12 19.96 9.81 17.87
CA ASP A 12 18.52 9.63 18.02
C ASP A 12 18.01 10.33 19.27
N THR A 13 16.80 10.90 19.16
CA THR A 13 16.03 11.27 20.34
C THR A 13 15.55 10.01 21.07
N GLU A 14 15.23 10.14 22.36
CA GLU A 14 14.70 9.03 23.17
C GLU A 14 13.51 8.34 22.48
N ARG A 15 12.56 9.11 21.94
CA ARG A 15 11.40 8.60 21.19
C ARG A 15 11.80 7.74 19.99
N VAL A 16 12.79 8.18 19.21
CA VAL A 16 13.24 7.46 18.00
C VAL A 16 14.03 6.20 18.38
N ALA A 17 14.88 6.28 19.40
CA ALA A 17 15.64 5.15 19.91
C ALA A 17 14.69 4.05 20.45
N ASP A 18 13.66 4.46 21.20
CA ASP A 18 12.61 3.58 21.70
C ASP A 18 11.83 2.89 20.57
N LEU A 19 11.30 3.67 19.63
CA LEU A 19 10.56 3.15 18.47
C LEU A 19 11.40 2.16 17.66
N ARG A 20 12.68 2.49 17.38
CA ARG A 20 13.57 1.58 16.65
C ARG A 20 13.80 0.27 17.39
N ARG A 21 13.97 0.32 18.72
CA ARG A 21 14.15 -0.87 19.56
C ARG A 21 12.91 -1.77 19.47
N ARG A 22 11.71 -1.21 19.63
CA ARG A 22 10.44 -1.96 19.55
C ARG A 22 10.21 -2.55 18.16
N VAL A 23 10.43 -1.77 17.09
CA VAL A 23 10.31 -2.27 15.70
C VAL A 23 11.22 -3.48 15.47
N ARG A 24 12.49 -3.41 15.89
CA ARG A 24 13.43 -4.53 15.75
C ARG A 24 12.99 -5.76 16.55
N ALA A 25 12.63 -5.57 17.81
CA ALA A 25 12.16 -6.67 18.67
C ALA A 25 10.89 -7.33 18.12
N ALA A 26 9.97 -6.54 17.55
CA ALA A 26 8.80 -7.07 16.89
C ALA A 26 9.17 -7.87 15.63
N MET A 27 10.14 -7.41 14.83
CA MET A 27 10.54 -8.12 13.60
C MET A 27 11.08 -9.54 13.84
N GLU A 28 11.50 -9.86 15.06
CA GLU A 28 11.92 -11.22 15.46
C GLU A 28 10.75 -12.18 15.69
N LYS A 29 9.52 -11.67 15.77
CA LYS A 29 8.30 -12.46 15.96
C LYS A 29 7.57 -12.65 14.62
N PRO A 30 6.94 -13.80 14.38
CA PRO A 30 6.11 -13.99 13.19
C PRO A 30 4.90 -13.05 13.20
N PRO A 31 4.42 -12.58 12.03
CA PRO A 31 3.21 -11.77 11.95
C PRO A 31 1.97 -12.60 12.22
N VAL A 32 0.97 -11.95 12.80
CA VAL A 32 -0.41 -12.41 12.79
C VAL A 32 -1.02 -12.08 11.43
N ARG A 33 -1.76 -13.05 10.87
CA ARG A 33 -2.53 -12.82 9.64
C ARG A 33 -3.75 -11.97 9.94
N TRP A 34 -4.01 -10.99 9.09
CA TRP A 34 -5.30 -10.31 9.05
C TRP A 34 -6.18 -10.92 7.96
N ASN A 35 -7.49 -10.76 8.09
CA ASN A 35 -8.45 -11.31 7.14
C ASN A 35 -8.61 -10.40 5.91
N CYS A 36 -7.67 -10.49 4.96
CA CYS A 36 -7.76 -9.78 3.69
C CYS A 36 -8.90 -10.36 2.83
N PRO A 37 -9.76 -9.53 2.21
CA PRO A 37 -10.76 -10.01 1.26
C PRO A 37 -10.14 -10.81 0.13
N ALA A 38 -10.77 -11.92 -0.22
CA ALA A 38 -10.26 -12.85 -1.23
C ALA A 38 -10.46 -12.35 -2.67
N ARG A 39 -11.59 -11.67 -2.96
CA ARG A 39 -11.99 -11.28 -4.32
C ARG A 39 -12.96 -10.09 -4.28
N ILE A 40 -12.98 -9.29 -5.34
CA ILE A 40 -14.04 -8.31 -5.59
C ILE A 40 -15.37 -8.99 -5.98
N GLU A 41 -16.48 -8.28 -5.87
CA GLU A 41 -17.80 -8.83 -6.20
C GLU A 41 -17.94 -9.17 -7.68
N GLU A 42 -18.65 -10.27 -7.98
CA GLU A 42 -18.77 -10.83 -9.33
C GLU A 42 -19.44 -9.86 -10.34
N ARG A 43 -20.32 -8.98 -9.86
CA ARG A 43 -20.95 -7.95 -10.69
C ARG A 43 -19.95 -7.02 -11.40
N TYR A 44 -18.70 -6.97 -10.94
CA TYR A 44 -17.65 -6.14 -11.53
C TYR A 44 -16.86 -6.85 -12.63
N MET A 45 -17.05 -8.15 -12.89
CA MET A 45 -16.23 -8.91 -13.87
C MET A 45 -16.39 -8.45 -15.32
N GLY A 46 -17.48 -7.76 -15.65
CA GLY A 46 -17.67 -7.12 -16.95
C GLY A 46 -16.90 -5.81 -17.16
N GLU A 47 -16.29 -5.25 -16.12
CA GLU A 47 -15.57 -3.97 -16.21
C GLU A 47 -14.15 -4.13 -16.77
N PRO A 48 -13.55 -3.06 -17.32
CA PRO A 48 -12.15 -3.07 -17.73
C PRO A 48 -11.22 -3.50 -16.59
N LEU A 49 -10.17 -4.26 -16.91
CA LEU A 49 -9.23 -4.82 -15.93
C LEU A 49 -8.64 -3.76 -14.98
N ALA A 50 -8.34 -2.56 -15.50
CA ALA A 50 -7.84 -1.44 -14.70
C ALA A 50 -8.84 -0.96 -13.64
N VAL A 51 -10.14 -0.93 -13.98
CA VAL A 51 -11.21 -0.55 -13.06
C VAL A 51 -11.40 -1.63 -12.00
N ARG A 52 -11.39 -2.92 -12.40
CA ARG A 52 -11.44 -4.05 -11.45
C ARG A 52 -10.28 -4.05 -10.46
N LYS A 53 -9.05 -3.76 -10.93
CA LYS A 53 -7.88 -3.58 -10.05
C LYS A 53 -8.10 -2.41 -9.08
N ALA A 54 -8.61 -1.27 -9.53
CA ALA A 54 -8.91 -0.15 -8.66
C ALA A 54 -9.96 -0.51 -7.59
N ARG A 55 -10.97 -1.33 -7.94
CA ARG A 55 -11.93 -1.86 -6.96
C ARG A 55 -11.29 -2.81 -5.95
N ALA A 56 -10.36 -3.67 -6.38
CA ALA A 56 -9.62 -4.53 -5.45
C ALA A 56 -8.77 -3.71 -4.46
N ILE A 57 -8.14 -2.63 -4.93
CA ILE A 57 -7.44 -1.68 -4.05
C ILE A 57 -8.42 -1.05 -3.06
N ALA A 58 -9.56 -0.53 -3.54
CA ALA A 58 -10.56 0.09 -2.68
C ALA A 58 -11.11 -0.88 -1.63
N LEU A 59 -11.43 -2.12 -2.04
CA LEU A 59 -11.90 -3.18 -1.14
C LEU A 59 -10.85 -3.50 -0.06
N LYS A 60 -9.59 -3.71 -0.46
CA LYS A 60 -8.49 -3.93 0.49
C LYS A 60 -8.41 -2.77 1.48
N LEU A 61 -8.29 -1.54 1.00
CA LEU A 61 -8.13 -0.35 1.84
C LEU A 61 -9.32 -0.10 2.78
N SER A 62 -10.54 -0.48 2.37
CA SER A 62 -11.75 -0.32 3.22
C SER A 62 -11.78 -1.25 4.44
N GLN A 63 -10.99 -2.33 4.43
CA GLN A 63 -10.96 -3.33 5.50
C GLN A 63 -9.56 -3.51 6.11
N MET A 64 -8.54 -2.91 5.51
CA MET A 64 -7.16 -3.03 5.95
C MET A 64 -7.04 -2.47 7.37
N PRO A 65 -6.50 -3.24 8.33
CA PRO A 65 -6.33 -2.75 9.69
C PRO A 65 -5.36 -1.58 9.68
N THR A 66 -5.70 -0.55 10.44
CA THR A 66 -4.91 0.67 10.58
C THR A 66 -4.58 0.89 12.04
N ASP A 67 -3.31 1.17 12.32
CA ASP A 67 -2.88 1.60 13.64
C ASP A 67 -1.57 2.40 13.51
N LEU A 68 -1.12 2.97 14.63
CA LEU A 68 0.16 3.62 14.77
C LEU A 68 0.96 2.94 15.87
N TRP A 69 2.28 2.89 15.69
CA TRP A 69 3.16 2.51 16.78
C TRP A 69 3.17 3.61 17.83
N ASP A 70 3.33 3.22 19.10
CA ASP A 70 3.51 4.21 20.15
C ASP A 70 4.72 5.10 19.83
N GLY A 71 4.57 6.42 19.98
CA GLY A 71 5.63 7.38 19.65
C GLY A 71 5.92 7.60 18.15
N GLN A 72 5.16 6.98 17.24
CA GLN A 72 5.20 7.30 15.81
C GLN A 72 4.54 8.65 15.54
N LEU A 73 5.19 9.49 14.72
CA LEU A 73 4.66 10.81 14.34
C LEU A 73 3.96 10.81 12.97
N PHE A 74 4.40 9.97 12.04
CA PHE A 74 3.79 9.89 10.71
C PHE A 74 2.61 8.92 10.75
N ALA A 75 1.44 9.36 10.32
CA ALA A 75 0.28 8.48 10.28
C ALA A 75 0.42 7.43 9.18
N GLY A 76 0.11 6.17 9.51
CA GLY A 76 0.11 5.03 8.60
C GLY A 76 1.27 4.08 8.85
N SER A 77 0.96 2.78 8.91
CA SER A 77 1.95 1.72 8.93
C SER A 77 1.42 0.49 8.19
N MET A 78 2.29 -0.17 7.43
CA MET A 78 1.99 -1.47 6.80
C MET A 78 2.26 -2.64 7.75
N THR A 79 2.95 -2.37 8.87
CA THR A 79 3.22 -3.35 9.94
C THR A 79 2.75 -2.77 11.26
N LEU A 80 1.77 -3.40 11.90
CA LEU A 80 1.23 -2.95 13.18
C LEU A 80 2.03 -3.52 14.35
N GLU A 81 1.92 -2.89 15.51
CA GLU A 81 2.68 -3.25 16.71
C GLU A 81 1.99 -4.40 17.47
N GLU A 82 0.80 -4.13 18.00
CA GLU A 82 0.04 -5.08 18.83
C GLU A 82 -1.43 -5.17 18.36
N PRO A 83 -1.84 -6.28 17.70
CA PRO A 83 -1.03 -7.42 17.29
C PRO A 83 -0.10 -7.09 16.11
N ARG A 84 1.03 -7.81 16.02
CA ARG A 84 2.00 -7.67 14.91
C ARG A 84 1.41 -8.13 13.58
N VAL A 85 0.70 -7.26 12.88
CA VAL A 85 0.04 -7.55 11.61
C VAL A 85 0.83 -6.97 10.45
N HIS A 86 1.06 -7.75 9.39
CA HIS A 86 1.52 -7.22 8.10
C HIS A 86 0.33 -7.00 7.17
N ALA A 87 -0.14 -5.76 7.11
CA ALA A 87 -1.29 -5.36 6.29
C ALA A 87 -1.01 -5.47 4.78
N GLU A 88 0.27 -5.57 4.38
CA GLU A 88 0.66 -5.77 2.98
C GLU A 88 0.22 -7.14 2.45
N TRP A 89 0.07 -8.15 3.32
CA TRP A 89 -0.25 -9.51 2.90
C TRP A 89 -1.65 -9.62 2.30
N GLY A 90 -1.73 -10.37 1.19
CA GLY A 90 -2.97 -10.58 0.46
C GLY A 90 -3.32 -9.42 -0.48
N PHE A 91 -4.02 -9.75 -1.55
CA PHE A 91 -4.62 -8.77 -2.45
C PHE A 91 -5.90 -9.38 -3.03
N PRO A 92 -7.05 -8.68 -3.00
CA PRO A 92 -8.29 -9.25 -3.53
C PRO A 92 -8.14 -9.58 -5.01
N ASP A 93 -8.53 -10.78 -5.40
CA ASP A 93 -8.54 -11.19 -6.80
C ASP A 93 -9.55 -10.35 -7.59
N TYR A 94 -9.18 -10.02 -8.82
CA TYR A 94 -9.93 -9.16 -9.74
C TYR A 94 -9.91 -9.67 -11.18
N THR A 95 -9.48 -10.93 -11.39
CA THR A 95 -9.33 -11.57 -12.70
C THR A 95 -10.36 -12.67 -12.91
N THR A 96 -10.76 -12.90 -14.15
CA THR A 96 -11.51 -14.11 -14.53
C THR A 96 -10.58 -15.31 -14.65
N GLU A 97 -11.12 -16.53 -14.58
CA GLU A 97 -10.35 -17.76 -14.82
C GLU A 97 -9.67 -17.79 -16.20
N SER A 98 -10.34 -17.27 -17.23
CA SER A 98 -9.75 -17.17 -18.58
C SER A 98 -8.55 -16.23 -18.60
N GLU A 99 -8.67 -15.04 -17.99
CA GLU A 99 -7.56 -14.09 -17.89
C GLU A 99 -6.39 -14.66 -17.09
N ARG A 100 -6.68 -15.36 -15.98
CA ARG A 100 -5.69 -16.05 -15.16
C ARG A 100 -4.95 -17.11 -15.98
N ALA A 101 -5.68 -17.91 -16.76
CA ALA A 101 -5.09 -18.94 -17.61
C ALA A 101 -4.19 -18.34 -18.70
N GLU A 102 -4.62 -17.27 -19.37
CA GLU A 102 -3.81 -16.58 -20.38
C GLU A 102 -2.55 -15.92 -19.79
N ALA A 103 -2.66 -15.33 -18.59
CA ALA A 103 -1.51 -14.76 -17.89
C ALA A 103 -0.51 -15.85 -17.46
N ALA A 104 -1.01 -16.99 -16.97
CA ALA A 104 -0.18 -18.12 -16.54
C ALA A 104 0.66 -18.70 -17.68
N LYS A 105 0.16 -18.71 -18.93
CA LYS A 105 0.96 -19.10 -20.12
C LYS A 105 2.22 -18.24 -20.31
N LYS A 106 2.23 -17.02 -19.75
CA LYS A 106 3.35 -16.07 -19.79
C LYS A 106 4.14 -16.04 -18.48
N GLY A 107 3.84 -16.93 -17.53
CA GLY A 107 4.44 -16.91 -16.19
C GLY A 107 4.00 -15.73 -15.33
N LEU A 108 2.85 -15.12 -15.63
CA LEU A 108 2.33 -13.95 -14.93
C LEU A 108 1.13 -14.30 -14.05
N SER A 109 0.94 -13.51 -13.00
CA SER A 109 -0.24 -13.51 -12.14
C SER A 109 -0.55 -12.08 -11.67
N ILE A 110 -1.63 -11.90 -10.91
CA ILE A 110 -1.93 -10.62 -10.26
C ILE A 110 -0.85 -10.17 -9.26
N GLN A 111 0.02 -11.09 -8.84
CA GLN A 111 1.16 -10.82 -7.96
C GLN A 111 2.44 -10.45 -8.73
N SER A 112 2.43 -10.53 -10.06
CA SER A 112 3.55 -10.15 -10.92
C SER A 112 3.64 -8.63 -11.08
N VAL A 113 3.76 -7.92 -9.96
CA VAL A 113 3.84 -6.45 -9.88
C VAL A 113 5.23 -5.94 -9.51
N PHE A 114 6.27 -6.73 -9.81
CA PHE A 114 7.65 -6.38 -9.50
C PHE A 114 8.14 -5.19 -10.33
N GLY A 115 8.70 -4.20 -9.65
CA GLY A 115 9.36 -3.07 -10.29
C GLY A 115 9.76 -2.02 -9.27
N HIS A 116 10.90 -1.35 -9.51
CA HIS A 116 11.21 -0.10 -8.83
C HIS A 116 10.29 0.97 -9.41
N ILE A 117 9.45 1.56 -8.55
CA ILE A 117 8.53 2.64 -8.94
C ILE A 117 8.99 3.91 -8.25
N VAL A 118 8.97 5.01 -8.98
CA VAL A 118 9.16 6.37 -8.45
C VAL A 118 7.83 7.09 -8.61
N PRO A 119 6.94 7.07 -7.58
CA PRO A 119 5.70 7.81 -7.63
C PRO A 119 5.96 9.30 -7.80
N ASP A 120 5.05 9.98 -8.49
CA ASP A 120 5.07 11.43 -8.64
C ASP A 120 4.58 12.11 -7.34
N TYR A 121 5.47 12.13 -6.34
CA TYR A 121 5.20 12.73 -5.04
C TYR A 121 4.94 14.24 -5.14
N SER A 122 5.61 14.95 -6.06
CA SER A 122 5.39 16.38 -6.29
C SER A 122 3.93 16.65 -6.68
N ARG A 123 3.41 15.92 -7.68
CA ARG A 123 2.01 16.03 -8.08
C ARG A 123 1.04 15.70 -6.96
N LEU A 124 1.33 14.67 -6.15
CA LEU A 124 0.49 14.33 -4.99
C LEU A 124 0.47 15.45 -3.94
N LEU A 125 1.62 16.02 -3.61
CA LEU A 125 1.75 17.09 -2.62
C LEU A 125 1.12 18.40 -3.10
N GLU A 126 1.25 18.73 -4.38
CA GLU A 126 0.71 19.96 -4.97
C GLU A 126 -0.83 19.90 -5.13
N LYS A 127 -1.37 18.76 -5.59
CA LYS A 127 -2.79 18.66 -5.99
C LYS A 127 -3.67 17.96 -4.96
N GLY A 128 -3.07 17.10 -4.13
CA GLY A 128 -3.80 16.12 -3.34
C GLY A 128 -4.57 15.11 -4.20
N LEU A 129 -5.16 14.10 -3.55
CA LEU A 129 -5.96 13.09 -4.24
C LEU A 129 -7.24 13.67 -4.86
N LEU A 130 -7.83 14.69 -4.23
CA LEU A 130 -9.02 15.36 -4.75
C LEU A 130 -8.74 16.12 -6.06
N GLY A 131 -7.61 16.84 -6.14
CA GLY A 131 -7.22 17.53 -7.37
C GLY A 131 -6.90 16.56 -8.50
N ILE A 132 -6.20 15.47 -8.18
CA ILE A 132 -5.93 14.40 -9.16
C ILE A 132 -7.24 13.77 -9.67
N ARG A 133 -8.22 13.56 -8.78
CA ARG A 133 -9.54 13.03 -9.16
C ARG A 133 -10.30 13.99 -10.07
N ALA A 134 -10.33 15.28 -9.73
CA ALA A 134 -11.01 16.30 -10.53
C ALA A 134 -10.44 16.38 -11.97
N GLU A 135 -9.12 16.24 -12.14
CA GLU A 135 -8.51 16.18 -13.49
C GLU A 135 -8.93 14.95 -14.28
N ALA A 136 -9.06 13.79 -13.62
CA ALA A 136 -9.53 12.58 -14.29
C ALA A 136 -11.01 12.71 -14.70
N GLU A 137 -11.83 13.35 -13.87
CA GLU A 137 -13.24 13.63 -14.16
C GLU A 137 -13.41 14.61 -15.33
N ALA A 138 -12.62 15.69 -15.38
CA ALA A 138 -12.64 16.64 -16.49
C ALA A 138 -12.29 15.98 -17.84
N LYS A 139 -11.26 15.13 -17.86
CA LYS A 139 -10.90 14.36 -19.07
C LYS A 139 -12.00 13.40 -19.51
N ARG A 140 -12.79 12.87 -18.57
CA ARG A 140 -13.92 11.99 -18.90
C ARG A 140 -15.06 12.75 -19.57
N SER A 141 -15.28 14.03 -19.23
CA SER A 141 -16.30 14.85 -19.89
C SER A 141 -15.92 15.32 -21.29
N GLU A 142 -14.65 15.18 -21.68
CA GLU A 142 -14.13 15.53 -23.00
C GLU A 142 -14.19 14.36 -24.01
N ALA A 143 -14.47 13.14 -23.52
CA ALA A 143 -14.50 11.89 -24.31
C ALA A 143 -15.94 11.45 -24.64
#